data_AF-A0A8R2BAC9-F1
#
_entry.id   AF-A0A8R2BAC9-F1
#
_cell.length_a   1.000
_cell.length_b   1.000
_cell.length_c   1.000
_cell.angle_alpha   90.00
_cell.angle_beta   90.00
_cell.angle_gamma   90.00
#
_symmetry.space_group_name_H-M   'P 1'
#
loop_
_entity.id
_entity.type
_entity.pdbx_description
1 polymer ?
#
loop_
_entity_poly.entity_id
_entity_poly.type
_entity_poly.pdbx_seq_one_letter_code
_entity_poly.pdbx_strand_id
1 'polypeptide(L)'
;MFTNFAEKNYDLVTMRQLNSTCLQLLVNFIYSGEIVITEKNVQDLLSAANLLQLQEVKDACCDFLETQLCSTNCIGINKIADFHSCTKLLTSSELYIRQNFSKVADGDEFLSLSSKEVIKLISSDELRVPSEEKVYECVIRWVKHELGTRN
;
A
#
# COMPACT_ATOMS: atom_id res chain seq x y z
N MET A 1 -6.96 -19.27 -17.43
CA MET A 1 -6.21 -18.11 -17.96
C MET A 1 -6.07 -18.12 -19.49
N PHE A 2 -5.69 -19.23 -20.15
CA PHE A 2 -5.33 -19.21 -21.59
C PHE A 2 -6.33 -19.84 -22.58
N THR A 3 -7.57 -20.11 -22.18
CA THR A 3 -8.52 -20.86 -23.02
C THR A 3 -8.89 -20.18 -24.34
N ASN A 4 -8.74 -18.85 -24.44
CA ASN A 4 -9.13 -18.06 -25.62
C ASN A 4 -8.01 -17.13 -26.13
N PHE A 5 -6.76 -17.36 -25.72
CA PHE A 5 -5.62 -16.51 -26.03
C PHE A 5 -4.70 -17.14 -27.08
N ALA A 6 -3.96 -16.32 -27.84
CA ALA A 6 -2.97 -16.81 -28.81
C ALA A 6 -1.87 -17.60 -28.11
N GLU A 7 -1.58 -17.22 -26.87
CA GLU A 7 -0.64 -17.87 -25.96
C GLU A 7 -1.03 -19.32 -25.61
N LYS A 8 -2.25 -19.79 -25.90
CA LYS A 8 -2.66 -21.17 -25.60
C LYS A 8 -1.77 -22.22 -26.29
N ASN A 9 -1.23 -21.87 -27.46
CA ASN A 9 -0.42 -22.75 -28.30
C ASN A 9 1.08 -22.45 -28.18
N TYR A 10 1.48 -21.60 -27.24
CA TYR A 10 2.88 -21.25 -27.05
C TYR A 10 3.47 -22.08 -25.92
N ASP A 11 4.58 -22.75 -26.21
CA ASP A 11 5.37 -23.48 -25.20
C ASP A 11 6.09 -22.52 -24.23
N LEU A 12 6.25 -21.26 -24.63
CA LEU A 12 6.92 -20.22 -23.85
C LEU A 12 6.06 -18.95 -23.78
N VAL A 13 5.76 -18.50 -22.57
CA VAL A 13 5.04 -17.24 -22.32
C VAL A 13 5.94 -16.28 -21.55
N THR A 14 6.17 -15.08 -22.11
CA THR A 14 6.97 -14.04 -21.47
C THR A 14 6.09 -13.15 -20.60
N MET A 15 6.19 -13.30 -19.29
CA MET A 15 5.53 -12.42 -18.33
C MET A 15 6.37 -11.16 -18.09
N ARG A 16 5.85 -10.01 -18.50
CA ARG A 16 6.48 -8.70 -18.27
C ARG A 16 5.93 -8.11 -16.97
N GLN A 17 6.72 -7.25 -16.31
CA GLN A 17 6.34 -6.53 -15.07
C GLN A 17 6.30 -7.38 -13.78
N LEU A 18 6.89 -8.59 -13.78
CA LEU A 18 7.02 -9.41 -12.58
C LEU A 18 8.47 -9.58 -12.16
N ASN A 19 8.72 -9.50 -10.85
CA ASN A 19 9.98 -9.91 -10.26
C ASN A 19 10.10 -11.44 -10.36
N SER A 20 11.20 -11.93 -10.92
CA SER A 20 11.45 -13.37 -11.12
C SER A 20 11.39 -14.16 -9.82
N THR A 21 11.88 -13.57 -8.73
CA THR A 21 11.88 -14.20 -7.39
C THR A 21 10.45 -14.34 -6.86
N CYS A 22 9.61 -13.31 -7.02
CA CYS A 22 8.23 -13.35 -6.58
C CYS A 22 7.39 -14.31 -7.44
N LEU A 23 7.64 -14.35 -8.75
CA LEU A 23 6.98 -15.32 -9.63
C LEU A 23 7.33 -16.75 -9.21
N GLN A 24 8.60 -17.04 -8.92
CA GLN A 24 9.01 -18.36 -8.42
C GLN A 24 8.30 -18.73 -7.12
N LEU A 25 8.17 -17.80 -6.17
CA LEU A 25 7.45 -18.03 -4.92
C LEU A 25 5.96 -18.32 -5.16
N LEU A 26 5.31 -17.60 -6.07
CA LEU A 26 3.91 -17.83 -6.43
C LEU A 26 3.72 -19.18 -7.12
N VAL A 27 4.63 -19.58 -8.00
CA VAL A 27 4.60 -20.90 -8.63
C VAL A 27 4.77 -21.97 -7.56
N ASN A 28 5.75 -21.84 -6.65
CA ASN A 28 5.93 -22.79 -5.56
C ASN A 28 4.65 -22.89 -4.71
N PHE A 29 4.03 -21.77 -4.37
CA PHE A 29 2.74 -21.74 -3.66
C PHE A 29 1.63 -22.48 -4.39
N ILE A 30 1.51 -22.34 -5.72
CA ILE A 30 0.49 -23.07 -6.50
C ILE A 30 0.66 -24.58 -6.37
N TYR A 31 1.89 -25.07 -6.20
CA TYR A 31 2.18 -26.51 -6.06
C TYR A 31 2.22 -27.01 -4.61
N SER A 32 2.61 -26.17 -3.63
CA SER A 32 2.77 -26.58 -2.23
C SER A 32 1.63 -26.14 -1.30
N GLY A 33 0.91 -25.07 -1.66
CA GLY A 33 -0.05 -24.38 -0.79
C GLY A 33 0.59 -23.48 0.28
N GLU A 34 1.92 -23.36 0.31
CA GLU A 34 2.65 -22.61 1.33
C GLU A 34 3.42 -21.44 0.73
N ILE A 35 3.37 -20.28 1.40
CA ILE A 35 4.09 -19.07 0.97
C ILE A 35 4.67 -18.31 2.16
N VAL A 36 5.88 -17.78 1.97
CA VAL A 36 6.58 -16.98 2.99
C VAL A 36 6.51 -15.50 2.62
N ILE A 37 5.78 -14.73 3.41
CA ILE A 37 5.59 -13.29 3.25
C ILE A 37 6.54 -12.56 4.21
N THR A 38 7.22 -11.54 3.71
CA THR A 38 8.18 -10.71 4.45
C THR A 38 8.01 -9.24 4.06
N GLU A 39 8.47 -8.31 4.89
CA GLU A 39 8.40 -6.86 4.60
C GLU A 39 9.05 -6.46 3.27
N LYS A 40 10.08 -7.22 2.84
CA LYS A 40 10.81 -6.94 1.60
C LYS A 40 10.10 -7.47 0.35
N ASN A 41 9.35 -8.56 0.47
CA ASN A 41 8.70 -9.19 -0.67
C ASN A 41 7.22 -8.83 -0.80
N VAL A 42 6.57 -8.37 0.27
CA VAL A 42 5.11 -8.21 0.32
C VAL A 42 4.55 -7.29 -0.77
N GLN A 43 5.26 -6.20 -1.12
CA GLN A 43 4.82 -5.26 -2.16
C GLN A 43 4.87 -5.89 -3.57
N ASP A 44 6.00 -6.50 -3.91
CA ASP A 44 6.18 -7.20 -5.19
C ASP A 44 5.23 -8.41 -5.28
N LEU A 45 5.06 -9.12 -4.17
CA LEU A 45 4.22 -10.31 -4.08
C LEU A 45 2.74 -9.94 -4.21
N LEU A 46 2.29 -8.87 -3.57
CA LEU A 46 0.93 -8.37 -3.70
C LEU A 46 0.65 -7.92 -5.14
N SER A 47 1.59 -7.22 -5.78
CA SER A 47 1.50 -6.82 -7.18
C SER A 47 1.38 -8.03 -8.11
N ALA A 48 2.23 -9.03 -7.91
CA ALA A 48 2.25 -10.25 -8.69
C ALA A 48 1.00 -11.11 -8.47
N ALA A 49 0.54 -11.25 -7.22
CA ALA A 49 -0.68 -11.96 -6.88
C ALA A 49 -1.91 -11.28 -7.50
N ASN A 50 -1.96 -9.95 -7.51
CA ASN A 50 -3.04 -9.20 -8.15
C ASN A 50 -3.03 -9.39 -9.68
N LEU A 51 -1.85 -9.41 -10.31
CA LEU A 51 -1.72 -9.65 -11.76
C LEU A 51 -2.14 -11.08 -12.15
N LEU A 52 -1.74 -12.08 -11.36
CA LEU A 52 -2.06 -13.49 -11.58
C LEU A 52 -3.45 -13.89 -11.03
N GLN A 53 -4.16 -12.94 -10.42
CA GLN A 53 -5.47 -13.12 -9.79
C GLN A 53 -5.51 -14.21 -8.69
N LEU A 54 -4.41 -14.32 -7.93
CA LEU A 54 -4.30 -15.24 -6.79
C LEU A 54 -4.84 -14.55 -5.52
N GLN A 55 -6.15 -14.67 -5.30
CA GLN A 55 -6.83 -13.97 -4.19
C GLN A 55 -6.33 -14.43 -2.81
N GLU A 56 -6.06 -15.72 -2.60
CA GLU A 56 -5.57 -16.23 -1.32
C GLU A 56 -4.23 -15.58 -0.91
N VAL A 57 -3.32 -15.40 -1.86
CA VAL A 57 -2.04 -14.73 -1.60
C VAL A 57 -2.25 -13.23 -1.40
N LYS A 58 -3.16 -12.61 -2.17
CA LYS A 58 -3.52 -11.21 -2.01
C LYS A 58 -4.04 -10.95 -0.59
N ASP A 59 -4.97 -11.77 -0.12
CA ASP A 59 -5.57 -11.67 1.21
C ASP A 59 -4.52 -11.89 2.31
N ALA A 60 -3.66 -12.91 2.17
CA ALA A 60 -2.55 -13.13 3.10
C ALA A 60 -1.56 -11.96 3.16
N CYS A 61 -1.23 -11.35 2.02
CA CYS A 61 -0.42 -10.13 1.97
C CYS A 61 -1.12 -8.95 2.65
N CYS A 62 -2.44 -8.79 2.46
CA CYS A 62 -3.20 -7.74 3.12
C CYS A 62 -3.26 -7.93 4.64
N ASP A 63 -3.50 -9.15 5.12
CA ASP A 63 -3.49 -9.47 6.54
C ASP A 63 -2.10 -9.24 7.15
N PHE A 64 -1.03 -9.61 6.44
CA PHE A 64 0.34 -9.30 6.88
C PHE A 64 0.57 -7.78 7.01
N LEU A 65 0.17 -7.00 6.00
CA LEU A 65 0.30 -5.53 6.04
C LEU A 65 -0.53 -4.90 7.16
N GLU A 66 -1.72 -5.44 7.43
CA GLU A 66 -2.57 -4.99 8.53
C GLU A 66 -1.89 -5.20 9.89
N THR A 67 -1.21 -6.33 10.10
CA THR A 67 -0.44 -6.57 11.34
C THR A 67 0.78 -5.68 11.52
N GLN A 68 1.32 -5.16 10.41
CA GLN A 68 2.50 -4.28 10.41
C GLN A 68 2.15 -2.79 10.38
N LEU A 69 0.87 -2.41 10.45
CA LEU A 69 0.45 -1.01 10.48
C LEU A 69 1.09 -0.25 11.66
N CYS A 70 1.87 0.78 11.34
CA CYS A 70 2.52 1.64 12.30
C CYS A 70 2.45 3.11 11.87
N SER A 71 2.73 4.04 12.79
CA SER A 71 2.62 5.48 12.50
C SER A 71 3.57 5.99 11.42
N THR A 72 4.63 5.25 11.10
CA THR A 72 5.63 5.64 10.10
C THR A 72 5.44 4.97 8.74
N ASN A 73 4.59 3.94 8.61
CA ASN A 73 4.35 3.23 7.35
C ASN A 73 2.87 3.24 6.89
N CYS A 74 1.97 3.75 7.72
CA CYS A 74 0.53 3.67 7.48
C CYS A 74 0.10 4.42 6.20
N ILE A 75 0.78 5.51 5.83
CA ILE A 75 0.48 6.24 4.59
C ILE A 75 0.92 5.41 3.39
N GLY A 76 2.12 4.83 3.44
CA GLY A 76 2.60 3.92 2.41
C GLY A 76 1.67 2.72 2.21
N ILE A 77 1.25 2.07 3.30
CA ILE A 77 0.32 0.94 3.28
C ILE A 77 -1.05 1.36 2.71
N ASN A 78 -1.55 2.54 3.07
CA ASN A 78 -2.81 3.07 2.54
C ASN A 78 -2.75 3.25 1.02
N LYS A 79 -1.67 3.82 0.49
CA LYS A 79 -1.43 3.96 -0.96
C LYS A 79 -1.38 2.62 -1.68
N ILE A 80 -0.71 1.63 -1.07
CA ILE A 80 -0.64 0.26 -1.61
C ILE A 80 -2.05 -0.35 -1.63
N ALA A 81 -2.83 -0.18 -0.57
CA ALA A 81 -4.20 -0.68 -0.49
C ALA A 81 -5.11 -0.05 -1.55
N ASP A 82 -4.99 1.26 -1.79
CA ASP A 82 -5.71 1.97 -2.84
C ASP A 82 -5.32 1.45 -4.23
N PHE A 83 -4.01 1.34 -4.50
CA PHE A 83 -3.47 0.86 -5.78
C PHE A 83 -3.91 -0.58 -6.13
N HIS A 84 -3.94 -1.49 -5.15
CA HIS A 84 -4.37 -2.87 -5.36
C HIS A 84 -5.87 -3.10 -5.14
N SER A 85 -6.64 -2.03 -4.88
CA SER A 85 -8.08 -2.08 -4.59
C SER A 85 -8.42 -3.04 -3.44
N CYS A 86 -7.60 -3.06 -2.39
CA CYS A 86 -7.79 -3.86 -1.20
C CYS A 86 -8.63 -3.09 -0.19
N THR A 87 -9.96 -3.18 -0.31
CA THR A 87 -10.91 -2.38 0.48
C THR A 87 -10.76 -2.58 2.00
N LYS A 88 -10.57 -3.82 2.47
CA LYS A 88 -10.37 -4.14 3.90
C LYS A 88 -9.15 -3.40 4.48
N LEU A 89 -8.00 -3.53 3.82
CA LEU A 89 -6.75 -2.88 4.24
C LEU A 89 -6.84 -1.36 4.11
N LEU A 90 -7.53 -0.86 3.08
CA LEU A 90 -7.76 0.57 2.89
C LEU A 90 -8.55 1.16 4.07
N THR A 91 -9.68 0.55 4.44
CA THR A 91 -10.47 0.99 5.59
C THR A 91 -9.67 0.91 6.90
N SER A 92 -8.96 -0.20 7.13
CA SER A 92 -8.16 -0.38 8.35
C SER A 92 -7.04 0.67 8.47
N SER A 93 -6.32 0.92 7.37
CA SER A 93 -5.26 1.94 7.33
C SER A 93 -5.82 3.38 7.45
N GLU A 94 -6.93 3.72 6.78
CA GLU A 94 -7.58 5.03 6.94
C GLU A 94 -8.02 5.26 8.40
N LEU A 95 -8.63 4.26 9.05
CA LEU A 95 -9.00 4.33 10.45
C LEU A 95 -7.79 4.51 11.35
N TYR A 96 -6.69 3.79 11.10
CA TYR A 96 -5.45 3.93 11.87
C TYR A 96 -4.85 5.33 11.73
N ILE A 97 -4.80 5.87 10.51
CA ILE A 97 -4.31 7.22 10.24
C ILE A 97 -5.16 8.25 10.98
N ARG A 98 -6.50 8.13 10.92
CA ARG A 98 -7.41 9.05 11.62
C ARG A 98 -7.23 9.00 13.13
N GLN A 99 -7.07 7.81 13.71
CA GLN A 99 -6.91 7.64 15.15
C GLN A 99 -5.56 8.10 15.69
N ASN A 100 -4.50 8.01 14.88
CA ASN A 100 -3.13 8.32 15.28
C ASN A 100 -2.55 9.52 14.52
N PHE A 101 -3.41 10.39 13.98
CA PHE A 101 -3.01 11.46 13.06
C PHE A 101 -1.87 12.30 13.61
N SER A 102 -1.89 12.66 14.90
CA SER A 102 -0.82 13.46 15.51
C SER A 102 0.57 12.84 15.38
N LYS A 103 0.68 11.50 15.49
CA LYS A 103 1.96 10.79 15.31
C LYS A 103 2.31 10.66 13.83
N VAL A 104 1.31 10.39 12.99
CA VAL A 104 1.50 10.21 11.54
C VAL A 104 1.96 11.52 10.89
N ALA A 105 1.37 12.64 11.29
CA ALA A 105 1.67 13.96 10.77
C ALA A 105 3.05 14.50 11.21
N ASP A 106 3.64 13.92 12.27
CA ASP A 106 5.02 14.20 12.67
C ASP A 106 6.05 13.35 11.90
N GLY A 107 5.61 12.30 11.19
CA GLY A 107 6.45 11.41 10.41
C GLY A 107 6.78 11.93 9.00
N ASP A 108 7.86 11.41 8.42
CA ASP A 108 8.35 11.86 7.11
C ASP A 108 7.46 11.42 5.94
N GLU A 109 6.72 10.31 6.07
CA GLU A 109 5.75 9.90 5.03
C GLU A 109 4.68 10.97 4.79
N PHE A 110 4.28 11.73 5.81
CA PHE A 110 3.33 12.82 5.66
C PHE A 110 3.88 13.95 4.76
N LEU A 111 5.18 14.21 4.84
CA LEU A 111 5.86 15.19 3.99
C LEU A 111 5.91 14.78 2.51
N SER A 112 5.73 13.49 2.23
CA SER A 112 5.69 12.94 0.87
C SER A 112 4.30 12.98 0.22
N LEU A 113 3.25 13.38 0.97
CA LEU A 113 1.89 13.46 0.46
C LEU A 113 1.73 14.61 -0.53
N SER A 114 0.92 14.39 -1.57
CA SER A 114 0.52 15.45 -2.49
C SER A 114 -0.52 16.38 -1.85
N SER A 115 -0.64 17.60 -2.40
CA SER A 115 -1.63 18.58 -1.93
C SER A 115 -3.05 18.04 -1.88
N LYS A 116 -3.45 17.24 -2.87
CA LYS A 116 -4.78 16.60 -2.92
C LYS A 116 -4.99 15.62 -1.76
N GLU A 117 -3.98 14.82 -1.43
CA GLU A 117 -4.04 13.84 -0.35
C GLU A 117 -4.09 14.52 1.01
N VAL A 118 -3.26 15.55 1.22
CA VAL A 118 -3.29 16.35 2.46
C VAL A 118 -4.67 17.00 2.63
N ILE A 119 -5.21 17.63 1.59
CA ILE A 119 -6.56 18.23 1.64
C ILE A 119 -7.61 17.18 1.99
N LYS A 120 -7.59 16.01 1.32
CA LYS A 120 -8.54 14.91 1.63
C LYS A 120 -8.43 14.49 3.09
N LEU A 121 -7.22 14.41 3.62
CA LEU A 121 -6.98 13.95 4.98
C LEU A 121 -7.46 14.97 6.02
N ILE A 122 -7.08 16.24 5.88
CA ILE A 122 -7.45 17.32 6.82
C ILE A 122 -8.93 17.72 6.73
N SER A 123 -9.60 17.42 5.61
CA SER A 123 -11.04 17.69 5.46
C SER A 123 -11.92 16.66 6.18
N SER A 124 -11.33 15.67 6.85
CA SER A 124 -12.08 14.64 7.57
C SER A 124 -12.38 15.07 9.00
N ASP A 125 -13.67 15.21 9.32
CA ASP A 125 -14.14 15.55 10.68
C ASP A 125 -13.89 14.43 11.72
N GLU A 126 -13.49 13.24 11.27
CA GLU A 126 -13.22 12.08 12.12
C GLU A 126 -11.75 11.99 12.59
N LEU A 127 -10.93 12.99 12.29
CA LEU A 127 -9.54 13.05 12.73
C LEU A 127 -9.46 13.16 14.25
N ARG A 128 -8.79 12.19 14.90
CA ARG A 128 -8.47 12.29 16.33
C ARG A 128 -7.20 13.10 16.51
N VAL A 129 -7.38 14.36 16.82
CA VAL A 129 -6.31 15.30 17.15
C VAL A 129 -6.57 15.97 18.50
N PRO A 130 -5.51 16.33 19.25
CA PRO A 130 -5.65 17.01 20.53
C PRO A 130 -6.20 18.43 20.37
N SER A 131 -5.90 19.09 19.25
CA SER A 131 -6.38 20.42 18.89
C SER A 131 -6.27 20.63 17.38
N GLU A 132 -7.09 21.53 16.83
CA GLU A 132 -6.95 21.98 15.44
C GLU A 132 -5.62 22.70 15.17
N GLU A 133 -5.03 23.30 16.21
CA GLU A 133 -3.70 23.90 16.17
C GLU A 133 -2.65 22.89 15.69
N LYS A 134 -2.73 21.63 16.14
CA LYS A 134 -1.80 20.58 15.68
C LYS A 134 -1.96 20.29 14.19
N VAL A 135 -3.20 20.31 13.66
CA VAL A 135 -3.45 20.15 12.22
C VAL A 135 -2.83 21.30 11.44
N TYR A 136 -3.03 22.53 11.93
CA TYR A 136 -2.43 23.73 11.34
C TYR A 136 -0.89 23.65 11.34
N GLU A 137 -0.26 23.30 12.46
CA GLU A 137 1.20 23.13 12.55
C GLU A 137 1.73 22.09 11.54
N CYS A 138 1.05 20.96 11.42
CA CYS A 138 1.42 19.90 10.47
C CYS A 138 1.33 20.36 9.01
N VAL A 139 0.28 21.12 8.64
CA VAL A 139 0.16 21.70 7.30
C VAL A 139 1.27 22.72 7.06
N ILE A 140 1.59 23.59 8.03
CA ILE A 140 2.69 24.55 7.91
C ILE A 140 4.04 23.82 7.74
N ARG A 141 4.28 22.74 8.49
CA ARG A 141 5.47 21.90 8.35
C ARG A 141 5.56 21.30 6.94
N TRP A 142 4.45 20.75 6.43
CA TRP A 142 4.37 20.19 5.08
C TRP A 142 4.63 21.24 3.99
N VAL A 143 4.00 22.42 4.06
CA VAL A 143 4.25 23.53 3.11
C VAL A 143 5.70 24.01 3.16
N LYS A 144 6.28 24.14 4.36
CA LYS A 144 7.69 24.54 4.53
C LYS A 144 8.65 23.53 3.91
N HIS A 145 8.33 22.25 3.96
CA HIS A 145 9.10 21.21 3.28
C HIS A 145 8.98 21.33 1.76
N GLU A 146 7.79 21.63 1.22
CA GLU A 146 7.59 21.83 -0.22
C GLU A 146 8.36 23.04 -0.81
N LEU A 147 8.59 24.11 -0.02
CA LEU A 147 9.33 25.30 -0.47
C LEU A 147 10.80 25.01 -0.86
N GLY A 148 11.38 23.88 -0.44
CA GLY A 148 12.76 23.49 -0.76
C GLY A 148 12.92 22.63 -2.02
N THR A 149 11.85 22.05 -2.58
CA THR A 149 11.98 20.97 -3.58
C THR A 149 10.99 21.06 -4.75
N ARG A 150 10.29 22.19 -4.91
CA ARG A 150 9.43 22.46 -6.08
C ARG A 150 9.67 23.88 -6.64
N ASN A 151 10.86 24.10 -7.18
CA ASN A 151 11.09 25.08 -8.25
C ASN A 151 11.40 24.32 -9.54
#